data_AF-A0AAU4AQ58-F1
#
_entry.id   AF-A0AAU4AQ58-F1
#
_cell.length_a   1.000
_cell.length_b   1.000
_cell.length_c   1.000
_cell.angle_alpha   90.00
_cell.angle_beta   90.00
_cell.angle_gamma   90.00
#
_symmetry.space_group_name_H-M   'P 1'
#
loop_
_entity.id
_entity.type
_entity.pdbx_description
1 polymer ?
#
loop_
_entity_poly.entity_id
_entity_poly.type
_entity_poly.pdbx_seq_one_letter_code
_entity_poly.pdbx_strand_id
1 'polypeptide(L)'
;MRYITTHDAPATGLRGIGDTTWQHHGACNGLKPKVADRIFFPTARNFAAVDQAKATCARCPVLETCLNAALDSGTKDGIWGGRTEAERKLLHAKATHRLEYRRVRAVVAGRDIPLSTRERAAVAREAVLRGWSAQRLASVMGFTVKHSRDLLGKARHELHQATGGAIPDTLPAPEPQDAYEDDVNDMTTGAEEFDALEGPTDAELAEQADLGQAA
;
A
#
# COMPACT_ATOMS: atom_id res chain seq x y z
N MET A 1 2.65 -15.61 24.36
CA MET A 1 3.07 -14.21 24.59
C MET A 1 3.50 -13.64 23.25
N ARG A 2 2.78 -12.63 22.75
CA ARG A 2 3.16 -11.65 21.71
C ARG A 2 3.84 -12.16 20.42
N TYR A 3 3.02 -12.50 19.43
CA TYR A 3 3.38 -12.28 18.03
C TYR A 3 2.78 -10.93 17.61
N ILE A 4 3.47 -9.85 17.98
CA ILE A 4 3.33 -8.53 17.36
C ILE A 4 4.49 -8.43 16.38
N THR A 5 4.19 -7.96 15.17
CA THR A 5 5.05 -7.82 13.97
C THR A 5 5.11 -9.01 13.02
N THR A 6 4.07 -9.20 12.21
CA THR A 6 4.29 -9.59 10.82
C THR A 6 4.29 -8.31 9.97
N HIS A 7 5.50 -7.82 9.69
CA HIS A 7 5.76 -6.79 8.68
C HIS A 7 5.79 -7.47 7.32
N ASP A 8 4.63 -7.86 6.79
CA ASP A 8 4.57 -8.35 5.40
C ASP A 8 4.39 -7.14 4.47
N ALA A 9 5.46 -6.35 4.34
CA ALA A 9 5.66 -5.53 3.16
C ALA A 9 5.92 -6.48 1.97
N PRO A 10 5.35 -6.24 0.77
CA PRO A 10 5.78 -7.01 -0.39
C PRO A 10 7.27 -6.73 -0.66
N ALA A 11 8.05 -7.81 -0.84
CA ALA A 11 9.48 -7.82 -1.13
C ALA A 11 9.84 -7.39 -2.58
N THR A 12 8.92 -6.76 -3.28
CA THR A 12 9.14 -6.27 -4.64
C THR A 12 9.04 -4.75 -4.57
N GLY A 13 10.02 -4.01 -5.10
CA GLY A 13 10.04 -2.53 -5.13
C GLY A 13 8.87 -1.86 -5.87
N LEU A 14 7.77 -2.56 -6.08
CA LEU A 14 6.48 -2.08 -6.54
C LEU A 14 5.63 -1.80 -5.28
N ARG A 15 5.50 -0.54 -4.88
CA ARG A 15 4.46 -0.17 -3.90
C ARG A 15 3.11 -0.66 -4.43
N GLY A 16 2.47 -1.55 -3.69
CA GLY A 16 1.14 -2.07 -4.01
C GLY A 16 0.08 -0.98 -3.97
N ILE A 17 -1.15 -1.31 -4.34
CA ILE A 17 -2.32 -0.45 -4.15
C ILE A 17 -2.64 -0.43 -2.63
N GLY A 18 -1.78 0.22 -1.84
CA GLY A 18 -1.82 0.28 -0.38
C GLY A 18 -1.54 -1.06 0.32
N ASP A 19 -1.33 -0.98 1.64
CA ASP A 19 -1.29 -2.15 2.51
C ASP A 19 -2.63 -2.92 2.47
N THR A 20 -2.61 -4.13 1.91
CA THR A 20 -3.76 -5.04 1.83
C THR A 20 -3.73 -6.15 2.88
N THR A 21 -2.70 -6.19 3.75
CA THR A 21 -2.56 -7.25 4.76
C THR A 21 -3.81 -7.34 5.63
N TRP A 22 -4.41 -6.23 6.04
CA TRP A 22 -5.64 -6.24 6.85
C TRP A 22 -6.82 -7.04 6.25
N GLN A 23 -6.85 -7.28 4.92
CA GLN A 23 -7.97 -7.98 4.27
C GLN A 23 -8.13 -9.43 4.74
N HIS A 24 -7.04 -10.11 5.11
CA HIS A 24 -7.11 -11.50 5.61
C HIS A 24 -7.74 -11.60 6.99
N HIS A 25 -7.80 -10.50 7.76
CA HIS A 25 -8.47 -10.43 9.05
C HIS A 25 -9.96 -10.05 8.95
N GLY A 26 -10.48 -9.83 7.75
CA GLY A 26 -11.89 -9.49 7.54
C GLY A 26 -12.81 -10.64 7.97
N ALA A 27 -13.89 -10.36 8.70
CA ALA A 27 -14.89 -11.38 9.04
C ALA A 27 -15.61 -11.97 7.79
N CYS A 28 -15.56 -11.24 6.66
CA CYS A 28 -16.04 -11.72 5.37
C CYS A 28 -14.98 -12.48 4.56
N ASN A 29 -13.74 -12.57 5.05
CA ASN A 29 -12.67 -13.31 4.39
C ASN A 29 -13.03 -14.80 4.31
N GLY A 30 -12.69 -15.45 3.20
CA GLY A 30 -12.98 -16.87 2.97
C GLY A 30 -14.41 -17.18 2.51
N LEU A 31 -15.30 -16.19 2.39
CA LEU A 31 -16.60 -16.38 1.76
C LEU A 31 -16.44 -16.73 0.28
N LYS A 32 -17.25 -17.68 -0.21
CA LYS A 32 -17.30 -18.01 -1.65
C LYS A 32 -17.68 -16.76 -2.45
N PRO A 33 -17.08 -16.49 -3.63
CA PRO A 33 -17.33 -15.26 -4.40
C PRO A 33 -18.82 -14.98 -4.64
N LYS A 34 -19.58 -15.97 -5.12
CA LYS A 34 -21.04 -15.84 -5.34
C LYS A 34 -21.82 -15.43 -4.08
N VAL A 35 -21.36 -15.85 -2.90
CA VAL A 35 -22.00 -15.50 -1.62
C VAL A 35 -21.61 -14.10 -1.19
N ALA A 36 -20.34 -13.73 -1.35
CA ALA A 36 -19.86 -12.38 -1.08
C ALA A 36 -20.57 -11.36 -1.96
N ASP A 37 -20.69 -11.60 -3.27
CA ASP A 37 -21.37 -10.71 -4.21
C ASP A 37 -22.83 -10.47 -3.80
N ARG A 38 -23.57 -11.55 -3.50
CA ARG A 38 -24.98 -11.46 -3.09
C ARG A 38 -25.18 -10.66 -1.80
N ILE A 39 -24.25 -10.75 -0.85
CA ILE A 39 -24.38 -10.13 0.47
C ILE A 39 -23.85 -8.68 0.46
N PHE A 40 -22.66 -8.46 -0.09
CA PHE A 40 -21.96 -7.18 -0.01
C PHE A 40 -22.22 -6.26 -1.22
N PHE A 41 -22.77 -6.78 -2.31
CA PHE A 41 -23.20 -5.97 -3.47
C PHE A 41 -24.71 -6.16 -3.75
N PRO A 42 -25.59 -5.88 -2.76
CA PRO A 42 -27.02 -6.06 -2.94
C PRO A 42 -27.62 -4.96 -3.82
N THR A 43 -28.74 -5.27 -4.48
CA THR A 43 -29.60 -4.24 -5.07
C THR A 43 -30.26 -3.40 -3.96
N ALA A 44 -30.60 -2.14 -4.27
CA ALA A 44 -31.10 -1.18 -3.28
C ALA A 44 -32.35 -1.62 -2.49
N ARG A 45 -33.12 -2.60 -3.00
CA ARG A 45 -34.34 -3.12 -2.36
C ARG A 45 -34.12 -4.40 -1.54
N ASN A 46 -32.91 -4.96 -1.54
CA ASN A 46 -32.61 -6.20 -0.81
C ASN A 46 -32.14 -5.90 0.63
N PHE A 47 -33.09 -5.49 1.47
CA PHE A 47 -32.82 -5.14 2.87
C PHE A 47 -32.24 -6.32 3.67
N ALA A 48 -32.71 -7.55 3.41
CA ALA A 48 -32.21 -8.75 4.08
C ALA A 48 -30.71 -8.97 3.86
N ALA A 49 -30.21 -8.76 2.62
CA ALA A 49 -28.79 -8.85 2.33
C ALA A 49 -27.99 -7.72 3.00
N VAL A 50 -28.54 -6.50 3.04
CA VAL A 50 -27.92 -5.36 3.75
C VAL A 50 -27.77 -5.66 5.25
N ASP A 51 -28.82 -6.18 5.89
CA ASP A 51 -28.80 -6.53 7.31
C ASP A 51 -27.80 -7.66 7.59
N GLN A 52 -27.75 -8.67 6.72
CA GLN A 52 -26.76 -9.75 6.81
C GLN A 52 -25.32 -9.22 6.70
N ALA A 53 -25.06 -8.32 5.74
CA ALA A 53 -23.76 -7.70 5.57
C ALA A 53 -23.37 -6.87 6.81
N LYS A 54 -24.28 -6.03 7.30
CA LYS A 54 -24.07 -5.21 8.50
C LYS A 54 -23.81 -6.06 9.74
N ALA A 55 -24.56 -7.16 9.92
CA ALA A 55 -24.36 -8.09 11.02
C ALA A 55 -23.00 -8.81 10.97
N THR A 56 -22.48 -9.04 9.77
CA THR A 56 -21.13 -9.58 9.55
C THR A 56 -20.08 -8.53 9.90
N CYS A 57 -20.24 -7.31 9.38
CA CYS A 57 -19.34 -6.20 9.65
C CYS A 57 -19.26 -5.84 11.13
N ALA A 58 -20.38 -5.90 11.87
CA ALA A 58 -20.43 -5.52 13.30
C ALA A 58 -19.46 -6.31 14.19
N ARG A 59 -19.02 -7.50 13.75
CA ARG A 59 -18.08 -8.37 14.48
C ARG A 59 -16.68 -8.38 13.85
N CYS A 60 -16.44 -7.57 12.83
CA CYS A 60 -15.21 -7.57 12.06
C CYS A 60 -14.12 -6.73 12.76
N PRO A 61 -12.94 -7.31 13.07
CA PRO A 61 -11.87 -6.58 13.76
C PRO A 61 -11.25 -5.46 12.93
N VAL A 62 -11.39 -5.52 11.60
CA VAL A 62 -10.84 -4.54 10.64
C VAL A 62 -11.91 -3.61 10.06
N LEU A 63 -13.04 -3.41 10.76
CA LEU A 63 -14.16 -2.58 10.29
C LEU A 63 -13.71 -1.16 9.90
N GLU A 64 -12.94 -0.50 10.76
CA GLU A 64 -12.46 0.87 10.50
C GLU A 64 -11.46 0.91 9.33
N THR A 65 -10.53 -0.05 9.29
CA THR A 65 -9.53 -0.15 8.20
C THR A 65 -10.22 -0.39 6.86
N CYS A 66 -11.22 -1.27 6.82
CA CYS A 66 -12.03 -1.55 5.64
C CYS A 66 -12.81 -0.31 5.17
N LEU A 67 -13.44 0.43 6.09
CA LEU A 67 -14.14 1.67 5.75
C LEU A 67 -13.15 2.69 5.19
N ASN A 68 -12.02 2.91 5.85
CA ASN A 68 -11.01 3.87 5.42
C ASN A 68 -10.45 3.51 4.05
N ALA A 69 -10.13 2.23 3.80
CA ALA A 69 -9.66 1.77 2.50
C ALA A 69 -10.66 2.09 1.39
N ALA A 70 -11.95 1.80 1.60
CA ALA A 70 -12.99 2.11 0.62
C ALA A 70 -13.19 3.61 0.38
N LEU A 71 -13.05 4.44 1.42
CA LEU A 71 -13.12 5.89 1.30
C LEU A 71 -11.90 6.47 0.56
N ASP A 72 -10.72 5.93 0.85
CA ASP A 72 -9.46 6.40 0.28
C ASP A 72 -9.30 6.01 -1.20
N SER A 73 -9.79 4.82 -1.59
CA SER A 73 -9.81 4.36 -2.98
C SER A 73 -10.93 4.98 -3.82
N GLY A 74 -11.88 5.68 -3.19
CA GLY A 74 -13.07 6.19 -3.87
C GLY A 74 -14.09 5.11 -4.24
N THR A 75 -14.03 3.91 -3.63
CA THR A 75 -14.96 2.80 -3.92
C THR A 75 -16.39 3.14 -3.53
N LYS A 76 -17.28 3.19 -4.52
CA LYS A 76 -18.70 3.55 -4.35
C LYS A 76 -19.58 2.34 -4.14
N ASP A 77 -19.37 1.29 -4.91
CA ASP A 77 -20.28 0.14 -4.94
C ASP A 77 -20.18 -0.73 -3.69
N GLY A 78 -21.29 -1.36 -3.33
CA GLY A 78 -21.37 -2.36 -2.27
C GLY A 78 -21.27 -1.81 -0.84
N ILE A 79 -21.13 -2.73 0.11
CA ILE A 79 -21.09 -2.49 1.56
C ILE A 79 -19.66 -2.67 2.07
N TRP A 80 -19.10 -1.60 2.62
CA TRP A 80 -17.73 -1.56 3.13
C TRP A 80 -17.73 -1.00 4.54
N GLY A 81 -17.00 -1.65 5.46
CA GLY A 81 -16.95 -1.25 6.87
C GLY A 81 -18.32 -1.09 7.52
N GLY A 82 -19.29 -1.95 7.14
CA GLY A 82 -20.66 -1.91 7.65
C GLY A 82 -21.51 -0.74 7.12
N ARG A 83 -21.06 -0.03 6.08
CA ARG A 83 -21.81 1.09 5.48
C ARG A 83 -22.16 0.82 4.03
N THR A 84 -23.40 1.14 3.66
CA THR A 84 -23.88 1.08 2.26
C THR A 84 -23.27 2.23 1.43
N GLU A 85 -23.37 2.15 0.10
CA GLU A 85 -22.99 3.23 -0.80
C GLU A 85 -23.61 4.58 -0.39
N ALA A 86 -24.93 4.59 -0.15
CA ALA A 86 -25.68 5.78 0.23
C ALA A 86 -25.16 6.40 1.54
N GLU A 87 -24.85 5.55 2.53
CA GLU A 87 -24.29 6.00 3.82
C GLU A 87 -22.85 6.52 3.67
N ARG A 88 -22.07 5.96 2.72
CA ARG A 88 -20.68 6.39 2.46
C ARG A 88 -20.60 7.66 1.60
N LYS A 89 -21.64 8.05 0.87
CA LYS A 89 -21.60 9.21 -0.03
C LYS A 89 -21.10 10.50 0.65
N LEU A 90 -21.59 10.81 1.84
CA LEU A 90 -21.13 11.97 2.61
C LEU A 90 -19.76 11.76 3.27
N LEU A 91 -19.41 10.50 3.58
CA LEU A 91 -18.12 10.16 4.17
C LEU A 91 -16.98 10.32 3.16
N HIS A 92 -17.21 10.00 1.89
CA HIS A 92 -16.26 10.23 0.79
C HIS A 92 -15.86 11.70 0.70
N ALA A 93 -16.83 12.62 0.73
CA ALA A 93 -16.55 14.05 0.71
C ALA A 93 -15.70 14.51 1.92
N LYS A 94 -15.97 13.95 3.11
CA LYS A 94 -15.21 14.26 4.32
C LYS A 94 -13.80 13.65 4.31
N ALA A 95 -13.64 12.44 3.77
CA ALA A 95 -12.38 11.72 3.73
C ALA A 95 -11.29 12.48 2.96
N THR A 96 -11.66 13.14 1.86
CA THR A 96 -10.76 14.00 1.06
C THR A 96 -10.09 15.11 1.89
N HIS A 97 -10.79 15.60 2.93
CA HIS A 97 -10.32 16.65 3.83
C HIS A 97 -9.99 16.15 5.25
N ARG A 98 -9.87 14.83 5.46
CA ARG A 98 -9.48 14.25 6.75
C ARG A 98 -8.08 14.71 7.14
N LEU A 99 -7.81 14.92 8.41
CA LEU A 99 -6.45 15.16 8.91
C LEU A 99 -6.25 14.36 10.21
N GLU A 100 -5.75 13.14 10.08
CA GLU A 100 -5.39 12.32 11.23
C GLU A 100 -3.87 12.21 11.38
N TYR A 101 -3.31 12.84 12.42
CA TYR A 101 -1.87 12.81 12.66
C TYR A 101 -1.30 11.40 12.88
N ARG A 102 -2.10 10.43 13.34
CA ARG A 102 -1.66 9.03 13.43
C ARG A 102 -1.29 8.44 12.06
N ARG A 103 -2.00 8.82 11.00
CA ARG A 103 -1.75 8.36 9.62
C ARG A 103 -0.53 9.08 9.04
N VAL A 104 -0.43 10.39 9.29
CA VAL A 104 0.77 11.20 8.95
C VAL A 104 2.01 10.55 9.55
N ARG A 105 2.02 10.29 10.87
CA ARG A 105 3.14 9.62 11.56
C ARG A 105 3.44 8.23 10.99
N ALA A 106 2.41 7.45 10.65
CA ALA A 106 2.60 6.12 10.09
C ALA A 106 3.28 6.16 8.71
N VAL A 107 2.89 7.08 7.82
CA VAL A 107 3.56 7.26 6.53
C VAL A 107 4.99 7.77 6.72
N VAL A 108 5.19 8.71 7.64
CA VAL A 108 6.53 9.19 7.98
C VAL A 108 7.42 8.06 8.54
N ALA A 109 6.84 7.06 9.19
CA ALA A 109 7.51 5.82 9.63
C ALA A 109 7.62 4.75 8.51
N GLY A 110 7.32 5.10 7.26
CA GLY A 110 7.49 4.23 6.08
C GLY A 110 6.26 3.40 5.70
N ARG A 111 5.13 3.48 6.44
CA ARG A 111 3.94 2.69 6.09
C ARG A 111 3.28 3.18 4.81
N ASP A 112 2.85 2.25 3.97
CA ASP A 112 2.13 2.55 2.73
C ASP A 112 0.62 2.69 2.98
N ILE A 113 0.18 3.92 3.23
CA ILE A 113 -1.21 4.24 3.55
C ILE A 113 -1.68 5.34 2.58
N PRO A 114 -2.88 5.21 1.97
CA PRO A 114 -3.47 6.31 1.22
C PRO A 114 -3.61 7.57 2.09
N LEU A 115 -3.35 8.75 1.54
CA LEU A 115 -3.46 10.01 2.28
C LEU A 115 -4.53 10.91 1.69
N SER A 116 -5.22 11.64 2.56
CA SER A 116 -6.05 12.78 2.14
C SER A 116 -5.17 13.93 1.64
N THR A 117 -5.78 14.95 1.01
CA THR A 117 -5.04 16.16 0.59
C THR A 117 -4.39 16.88 1.78
N ARG A 118 -5.05 16.93 2.94
CA ARG A 118 -4.50 17.59 4.14
C ARG A 118 -3.42 16.75 4.81
N GLU A 119 -3.56 15.43 4.81
CA GLU A 119 -2.55 14.52 5.33
C GLU A 119 -1.27 14.58 4.49
N ARG A 120 -1.36 14.65 3.16
CA ARG A 120 -0.20 14.87 2.28
C ARG A 120 0.54 16.16 2.61
N ALA A 121 -0.18 17.27 2.79
CA ALA A 121 0.42 18.53 3.19
C ALA A 121 1.09 18.44 4.57
N ALA A 122 0.49 17.71 5.51
CA ALA A 122 1.09 17.49 6.83
C ALA A 122 2.37 16.65 6.76
N VAL A 123 2.42 15.59 5.95
CA VAL A 123 3.65 14.81 5.71
C VAL A 123 4.73 15.70 5.11
N ALA A 124 4.40 16.55 4.13
CA ALA A 124 5.37 17.46 3.54
C ALA A 124 5.94 18.47 4.55
N ARG A 125 5.11 19.00 5.48
CA ARG A 125 5.60 19.87 6.56
C ARG A 125 6.51 19.12 7.54
N GLU A 126 6.13 17.92 7.97
CA GLU A 126 6.98 17.06 8.81
C GLU A 126 8.31 16.74 8.12
N ALA A 127 8.29 16.48 6.81
CA ALA A 127 9.48 16.23 6.01
C ALA A 127 10.43 17.44 5.99
N VAL A 128 9.90 18.66 5.84
CA VAL A 128 10.70 19.90 5.95
C VAL A 128 11.31 20.04 7.35
N LEU A 129 10.50 19.83 8.39
CA LEU A 129 10.92 19.81 9.80
C LEU A 129 11.77 18.59 10.18
N ARG A 130 12.21 17.78 9.23
CA ARG A 130 13.15 16.66 9.44
C ARG A 130 14.34 16.73 8.50
N GLY A 131 14.44 17.77 7.68
CA GLY A 131 15.48 17.90 6.66
C GLY A 131 15.42 16.85 5.55
N TRP A 132 14.24 16.29 5.26
CA TRP A 132 14.11 15.26 4.22
C TRP A 132 14.40 15.80 2.81
N SER A 133 15.09 14.99 2.01
CA SER A 133 15.27 15.23 0.58
C SER A 133 13.99 14.94 -0.22
N ALA A 134 13.92 15.49 -1.44
CA ALA A 134 12.81 15.22 -2.35
C ALA A 134 12.74 13.74 -2.76
N GLN A 135 13.89 13.06 -2.84
CA GLN A 135 14.01 11.63 -3.14
C GLN A 135 13.43 10.78 -2.00
N ARG A 136 13.76 11.11 -0.74
CA ARG A 136 13.19 10.41 0.41
C ARG A 136 11.68 10.59 0.49
N LEU A 137 11.19 11.82 0.30
CA LEU A 137 9.76 12.08 0.28
C LEU A 137 9.07 11.33 -0.87
N ALA A 138 9.67 11.30 -2.06
CA ALA A 138 9.16 10.56 -3.21
C ALA A 138 9.05 9.06 -2.92
N SER A 139 10.09 8.46 -2.33
CA SER A 139 10.10 7.05 -1.93
C SER A 139 9.03 6.73 -0.88
N VAL A 140 8.88 7.59 0.13
CA VAL A 140 7.88 7.41 1.21
C VAL A 140 6.45 7.59 0.72
N MET A 141 6.21 8.55 -0.19
CA MET A 141 4.86 8.92 -0.63
C MET A 141 4.41 8.21 -1.92
N GLY A 142 5.32 7.50 -2.61
CA GLY A 142 5.04 6.90 -3.92
C GLY A 142 4.80 7.94 -5.02
N PHE A 143 5.49 9.09 -4.97
CA PHE A 143 5.37 10.17 -5.94
C PHE A 143 6.62 10.33 -6.79
N THR A 144 6.51 11.12 -7.87
CA THR A 144 7.69 11.55 -8.61
C THR A 144 8.54 12.49 -7.75
N VAL A 145 9.86 12.48 -7.98
CA VAL A 145 10.79 13.42 -7.32
C VAL A 145 10.42 14.87 -7.62
N LYS A 146 9.95 15.17 -8.84
CA LYS A 146 9.45 16.50 -9.22
C LYS A 146 8.29 16.94 -8.33
N HIS A 147 7.25 16.12 -8.23
CA HIS A 147 6.09 16.46 -7.41
C HIS A 147 6.47 16.60 -5.93
N SER A 148 7.39 15.76 -5.44
CA SER A 148 7.89 15.85 -4.08
C SER A 148 8.67 17.15 -3.81
N ARG A 149 9.45 17.63 -4.78
CA ARG A 149 10.12 18.94 -4.70
C ARG A 149 9.11 20.08 -4.61
N ASP A 150 8.07 20.05 -5.44
CA ASP A 150 7.00 21.06 -5.43
C ASP A 150 6.28 21.08 -4.07
N LEU A 151 5.96 19.91 -3.52
CA LEU A 151 5.34 19.76 -2.20
C LEU A 151 6.21 20.30 -1.06
N LEU A 152 7.51 19.96 -1.05
CA LEU A 152 8.46 20.50 -0.07
C LEU A 152 8.61 22.02 -0.18
N GLY A 153 8.64 22.55 -1.40
CA GLY A 153 8.69 24.00 -1.65
C GLY A 153 7.46 24.71 -1.07
N LYS A 154 6.26 24.20 -1.36
CA LYS A 154 5.02 24.73 -0.78
C LYS A 154 5.01 24.66 0.74
N ALA A 155 5.39 23.52 1.32
CA ALA A 155 5.44 23.35 2.77
C ALA A 155 6.43 24.31 3.45
N ARG A 156 7.61 24.53 2.86
CA ARG A 156 8.60 25.50 3.37
C ARG A 156 8.04 26.92 3.34
N HIS A 157 7.36 27.30 2.26
CA HIS A 157 6.73 28.61 2.15
C HIS A 157 5.64 28.80 3.21
N GLU A 158 4.76 27.81 3.40
CA GLU A 158 3.73 27.82 4.45
C GLU A 158 4.34 27.96 5.86
N LEU A 159 5.42 27.22 6.15
CA LEU A 159 6.11 27.30 7.44
C LEU A 159 6.76 28.67 7.64
N HIS A 160 7.47 29.20 6.64
CA HIS A 160 8.06 30.54 6.71
C HIS A 160 7.01 31.63 6.98
N GLN A 161 5.86 31.55 6.31
CA GLN A 161 4.74 32.47 6.58
C GLN A 161 4.20 32.32 8.00
N ALA A 162 4.06 31.09 8.51
CA ALA A 162 3.53 30.82 9.84
C ALA A 162 4.48 31.23 10.98
N THR A 163 5.79 31.15 10.77
CA THR A 163 6.81 31.47 11.81
C THR A 163 7.39 32.88 11.67
N GLY A 164 6.94 33.69 10.72
CA GLY A 164 7.49 35.02 10.48
C GLY A 164 8.96 35.01 10.02
N GLY A 165 9.38 33.94 9.35
CA GLY A 165 10.77 33.75 8.87
C GLY A 165 11.71 33.05 9.86
N ALA A 166 11.28 32.77 11.09
CA ALA A 166 12.04 31.96 12.04
C ALA A 166 11.78 30.47 11.81
N ILE A 167 12.41 29.87 10.80
CA ILE A 167 12.52 28.40 10.74
C ILE A 167 13.74 28.04 11.61
N PRO A 168 13.64 27.13 12.60
CA PRO A 168 14.80 26.70 13.37
C PRO A 168 15.90 26.28 12.41
N ASP A 169 17.07 26.91 12.57
CA ASP A 169 18.23 26.67 11.74
C ASP A 169 18.59 25.18 11.84
N THR A 170 18.69 24.53 10.68
CA THR A 170 19.22 23.19 10.45
C THR A 170 19.02 22.17 11.58
N LEU A 171 18.03 21.28 11.40
CA LEU A 171 18.15 19.94 12.00
C LEU A 171 19.46 19.32 11.54
N PRO A 172 20.15 18.56 12.41
CA PRO A 172 21.40 17.92 12.06
C PRO A 172 21.22 17.16 10.74
N ALA A 173 22.23 17.26 9.88
CA ALA A 173 22.29 16.51 8.64
C ALA A 173 21.82 15.07 8.90
N PRO A 174 21.02 14.46 8.00
CA PRO A 174 20.57 13.09 8.18
C PRO A 174 21.78 12.22 8.53
N GLU A 175 21.67 11.43 9.60
CA GLU A 175 22.74 10.52 9.98
C GLU A 175 23.09 9.63 8.78
N PRO A 176 24.38 9.29 8.56
CA PRO A 176 24.87 8.60 7.35
C PRO A 176 24.18 7.27 7.03
N GLN A 177 23.37 6.74 7.94
CA GLN A 177 22.53 5.55 7.73
C GLN A 177 21.35 5.76 6.75
N ASP A 178 21.05 7.01 6.33
CA ASP A 178 20.15 7.29 5.20
C ASP A 178 20.86 7.30 3.83
N ALA A 179 22.19 7.07 3.78
CA ALA A 179 22.87 6.68 2.56
C ALA A 179 22.63 5.17 2.34
N TYR A 180 21.45 4.83 1.85
CA TYR A 180 21.29 3.56 1.16
C TYR A 180 22.19 3.65 -0.07
N GLU A 181 23.30 2.90 -0.04
CA GLU A 181 24.20 2.76 -1.18
C GLU A 181 23.36 2.36 -2.39
N ASP A 182 23.48 3.14 -3.46
CA ASP A 182 23.01 2.76 -4.79
C ASP A 182 23.85 1.55 -5.21
N ASP A 183 23.47 0.34 -4.77
CA ASP A 183 23.85 -0.91 -5.43
C ASP A 183 23.05 -1.03 -6.72
N VAL A 184 23.34 -0.09 -7.62
CA VAL A 184 23.14 -0.25 -9.05
C VAL A 184 24.52 -0.20 -9.66
N ASN A 185 25.35 -1.20 -9.36
CA ASN A 185 26.38 -1.57 -10.31
C ASN A 185 26.76 -3.06 -10.23
N ASP A 186 27.02 -3.58 -11.43
CA ASP A 186 27.84 -4.75 -11.72
C ASP A 186 27.19 -6.14 -11.80
N MET A 187 26.46 -6.37 -12.90
CA MET A 187 26.29 -7.71 -13.49
C MET A 187 26.95 -7.77 -14.88
N THR A 188 28.12 -7.18 -15.06
CA THR A 188 28.91 -7.37 -16.29
C THR A 188 30.39 -7.53 -16.00
N THR A 189 30.76 -8.52 -15.19
CA THR A 189 32.00 -9.29 -15.42
C THR A 189 31.96 -10.60 -14.63
N GLY A 190 31.96 -11.73 -15.33
CA GLY A 190 31.91 -13.07 -14.71
C GLY A 190 31.49 -14.14 -15.69
N ALA A 191 32.14 -14.19 -16.86
CA ALA A 191 32.03 -15.33 -17.77
C ALA A 191 33.10 -16.34 -17.41
N GLU A 192 32.88 -17.18 -16.40
CA GLU A 192 33.56 -18.48 -16.26
C GLU A 192 32.58 -19.54 -15.74
N GLU A 193 32.44 -20.59 -16.55
CA GLU A 193 32.18 -21.99 -16.17
C GLU A 193 30.77 -22.38 -15.68
N PHE A 194 29.83 -22.44 -16.64
CA PHE A 194 28.66 -23.32 -16.51
C PHE A 194 28.91 -24.59 -17.34
N ASP A 195 29.21 -25.67 -16.63
CA ASP A 195 29.36 -27.02 -17.17
C ASP A 195 28.04 -27.43 -17.85
N ALA A 196 28.12 -27.70 -19.16
CA ALA A 196 26.97 -28.10 -19.95
C ALA A 196 26.60 -29.55 -19.61
N LEU A 197 25.60 -29.73 -18.76
CA LEU A 197 24.84 -30.97 -18.76
C LEU A 197 24.04 -31.03 -20.06
N GLU A 198 24.63 -31.67 -21.08
CA GLU A 198 23.95 -32.03 -22.31
C GLU A 198 22.72 -32.87 -21.96
N GLY A 199 21.54 -32.33 -22.26
CA GLY A 199 20.30 -33.10 -22.24
C GLY A 199 20.35 -34.20 -23.31
N PRO A 200 19.60 -35.30 -23.11
CA PRO A 200 19.62 -36.43 -24.02
C PRO A 200 19.24 -35.99 -25.44
N THR A 201 19.96 -36.52 -26.42
CA THR A 201 19.79 -36.16 -27.83
C THR A 201 18.50 -36.76 -28.38
N ASP A 202 17.96 -36.18 -29.46
CA ASP A 202 16.71 -36.65 -30.11
C ASP A 202 16.76 -38.12 -30.56
N ALA A 203 17.94 -38.73 -30.64
CA ALA A 203 18.12 -40.16 -30.88
C ALA A 203 17.72 -41.04 -29.67
N GLU A 204 17.93 -40.56 -28.44
CA GLU A 204 17.61 -41.29 -27.20
C GLU A 204 16.11 -41.22 -26.83
N LEU A 205 15.39 -40.19 -27.32
CA LEU A 205 13.94 -40.08 -27.18
C LEU A 205 13.18 -40.99 -28.16
N ALA A 206 13.81 -41.40 -29.27
CA ALA A 206 13.21 -42.32 -30.23
C ALA A 206 13.25 -43.79 -29.78
N GLU A 207 14.27 -44.20 -29.00
CA GLU A 207 14.42 -45.59 -28.53
C GLU A 207 13.48 -45.92 -27.35
N GLN A 208 13.01 -44.92 -26.60
CA GLN A 208 12.05 -45.11 -25.52
C GLN A 208 10.58 -45.20 -25.98
N ALA A 209 10.30 -44.91 -27.26
CA ALA A 209 8.95 -45.02 -27.83
C ALA A 209 8.61 -46.42 -28.36
N ASP A 210 9.60 -47.30 -28.58
CA ASP A 210 9.40 -48.63 -29.22
C ASP A 210 9.33 -49.78 -28.20
N LEU A 211 9.60 -49.54 -26.91
CA LEU A 211 9.50 -50.55 -25.84
C LEU A 211 8.11 -50.60 -25.14
N GLY A 212 7.14 -49.85 -25.64
CA GLY A 212 5.80 -49.72 -25.05
C GLY A 212 4.67 -50.50 -25.74
N GLN A 213 4.95 -51.32 -26.77
CA GLN A 213 3.91 -51.99 -27.59
C GLN A 213 3.96 -53.54 -27.60
N ALA A 214 4.58 -54.17 -26.60
CA ALA A 214 4.46 -55.62 -26.40
C ALA A 214 4.24 -55.98 -24.92
N ALA A 215 3.01 -55.82 -24.43
CA ALA A 215 2.40 -56.59 -23.34
C ALA A 215 0.87 -56.40 -23.35
#